data_AF-A0A2K5RLZ5-F1
#
_entry.id   AF-A0A2K5RLZ5-F1
#
_cell.length_a   1.000
_cell.length_b   1.000
_cell.length_c   1.000
_cell.angle_alpha   90.00
_cell.angle_beta   90.00
_cell.angle_gamma   90.00
#
_symmetry.space_group_name_H-M   'P 1'
#
loop_
_entity.id
_entity.type
_entity.pdbx_description
1 polymer ?
#
loop_
_entity_poly.entity_id
_entity_poly.type
_entity_poly.pdbx_seq_one_letter_code
_entity_poly.pdbx_strand_id
1 'polypeptide(L)'
;VADQLLHEKRRIFIRSVGAGTINALLGCRLEDRVISQEDTNKVRDENDTVMDKARALIDLVIGIGPESCCKFIKHLCEEDPPLASKMCVPK
;
A
#
# COMPACT_ATOMS: atom_id res chain seq x y z
N VAL A 1 -2.26 12.57 10.54
CA VAL A 1 -0.97 12.03 10.05
C VAL A 1 -1.25 10.88 9.09
N ALA A 2 -0.40 10.67 8.07
CA ALA A 2 -0.69 9.74 6.96
C ALA A 2 -0.77 8.26 7.41
N ASP A 3 -0.02 7.89 8.46
CA ASP A 3 -0.04 6.56 9.06
C ASP A 3 -1.41 6.22 9.65
N GLN A 4 -2.01 7.14 10.40
CA GLN A 4 -3.31 6.95 11.05
C GLN A 4 -4.44 6.85 10.03
N LEU A 5 -4.36 7.64 8.95
CA LEU A 5 -5.30 7.56 7.83
C LEU A 5 -5.20 6.19 7.12
N LEU A 6 -3.99 5.72 6.83
CA LEU A 6 -3.80 4.38 6.25
C LEU A 6 -4.27 3.29 7.18
N HIS A 7 -4.02 3.40 8.49
CA HIS A 7 -4.46 2.41 9.47
C HIS A 7 -6.00 2.34 9.55
N GLU A 8 -6.69 3.47 9.44
CA GLU A 8 -8.16 3.52 9.42
C GLU A 8 -8.72 3.01 8.07
N LYS A 9 -8.10 3.41 6.97
CA LYS A 9 -8.54 3.10 5.60
C LYS A 9 -8.01 1.76 5.07
N ARG A 10 -7.14 1.05 5.81
CA ARG A 10 -6.57 -0.23 5.35
C ARG A 10 -7.62 -1.26 4.97
N ARG A 11 -8.75 -1.30 5.68
CA ARG A 11 -9.86 -2.20 5.32
C ARG A 11 -10.45 -1.88 3.95
N ILE A 12 -10.59 -0.61 3.63
CA ILE A 12 -11.12 -0.14 2.34
C ILE A 12 -10.10 -0.43 1.23
N PHE A 13 -8.82 -0.18 1.51
CA PHE A 13 -7.71 -0.53 0.64
C PHE A 13 -7.73 -2.01 0.28
N ILE A 14 -7.65 -2.88 1.29
CA ILE A 14 -7.61 -4.34 1.13
C ILE A 14 -8.78 -4.88 0.30
N ARG A 15 -9.98 -4.30 0.48
CA ARG A 15 -11.20 -4.73 -0.22
C ARG A 15 -11.34 -4.17 -1.64
N SER A 16 -10.71 -3.04 -1.92
CA SER A 16 -10.87 -2.31 -3.18
C SER A 16 -9.66 -2.39 -4.10
N VAL A 17 -8.48 -2.73 -3.57
CA VAL A 17 -7.24 -2.81 -4.33
C VAL A 17 -7.21 -4.10 -5.16
N GLY A 18 -6.85 -3.94 -6.44
CA GLY A 18 -6.68 -5.06 -7.36
C GLY A 18 -5.26 -5.63 -7.33
N ALA A 19 -5.10 -6.87 -7.83
CA ALA A 19 -3.80 -7.50 -7.98
C ALA A 19 -2.83 -6.65 -8.81
N GLY A 20 -3.33 -5.99 -9.87
CA GLY A 20 -2.54 -5.10 -10.73
C GLY A 20 -1.98 -3.91 -9.95
N THR A 21 -2.83 -3.20 -9.21
CA THR A 21 -2.43 -2.06 -8.38
C THR A 21 -1.46 -2.48 -7.29
N ILE A 22 -1.66 -3.62 -6.63
CA ILE A 22 -0.69 -4.16 -5.65
C ILE A 22 0.66 -4.42 -6.31
N ASN A 23 0.68 -5.06 -7.49
CA ASN A 23 1.94 -5.41 -8.15
C ASN A 23 2.68 -4.16 -8.65
N ALA A 24 1.94 -3.14 -9.10
CA ALA A 24 2.50 -1.83 -9.41
C ALA A 24 3.06 -1.14 -8.16
N LEU A 25 2.34 -1.15 -7.04
CA LEU A 25 2.79 -0.58 -5.76
C LEU A 25 4.00 -1.33 -5.18
N LEU A 26 4.04 -2.66 -5.30
CA LEU A 26 5.19 -3.50 -4.95
C LEU A 26 6.39 -3.24 -5.88
N GLY A 27 6.12 -3.01 -7.17
CA GLY A 27 7.12 -2.75 -8.21
C GLY A 27 7.72 -1.34 -8.13
N CYS A 28 6.91 -0.36 -7.71
CA CYS A 28 7.32 1.03 -7.55
C CYS A 28 8.29 1.26 -6.38
N ARG A 29 8.77 0.20 -5.71
CA ARG A 29 9.90 0.18 -4.78
C ARG A 29 10.11 1.55 -4.16
N LEU A 30 9.24 1.92 -3.19
CA LEU A 30 9.35 3.16 -2.41
C LEU A 30 10.83 3.48 -2.28
N GLU A 31 11.28 4.53 -2.97
CA GLU A 31 12.64 4.75 -3.51
C GLU A 31 13.77 4.71 -2.46
N ASP A 32 13.41 4.51 -1.20
CA ASP A 32 14.20 4.59 0.01
C ASP A 32 14.61 3.22 0.58
N ARG A 33 14.81 2.17 -0.23
CA ARG A 33 15.30 0.85 0.24
C ARG A 33 14.52 0.20 1.40
N VAL A 34 13.35 0.70 1.81
CA VAL A 34 12.78 0.29 3.10
C VAL A 34 12.06 -1.05 3.04
N ILE A 35 11.61 -1.45 1.85
CA ILE A 35 11.08 -2.79 1.64
C ILE A 35 12.17 -3.59 0.93
N SER A 36 12.82 -4.49 1.67
CA SER A 36 13.80 -5.38 1.08
C SER A 36 13.12 -6.28 0.06
N GLN A 37 13.84 -6.66 -0.99
CA GLN A 37 13.30 -7.54 -2.03
C GLN A 37 12.83 -8.88 -1.43
N GLU A 38 13.43 -9.28 -0.31
CA GLU A 38 13.04 -10.44 0.50
C GLU A 38 11.67 -10.26 1.18
N ASP A 39 11.37 -9.09 1.75
CA ASP A 39 10.06 -8.78 2.35
C ASP A 39 8.96 -8.74 1.30
N THR A 40 9.22 -8.11 0.15
CA THR A 40 8.30 -8.13 -1.00
C THR A 40 8.05 -9.55 -1.49
N ASN A 41 9.09 -10.39 -1.52
CA ASN A 41 8.95 -11.77 -1.96
C ASN A 41 8.14 -12.59 -0.94
N LYS A 42 8.40 -12.43 0.37
CA LYS A 42 7.56 -13.02 1.42
C LYS A 42 6.10 -12.59 1.29
N VAL A 43 5.84 -11.30 1.08
CA VAL A 43 4.47 -10.82 0.87
C VAL A 43 3.84 -11.44 -0.39
N ARG A 44 4.62 -11.70 -1.44
CA ARG A 44 4.12 -12.34 -2.66
C ARG A 44 3.91 -13.85 -2.53
N ASP A 45 4.78 -14.55 -1.80
CA ASP A 45 4.81 -16.01 -1.65
C ASP A 45 3.91 -16.52 -0.50
N GLU A 46 3.83 -15.80 0.64
CA GLU A 46 2.98 -16.22 1.78
C GLU A 46 1.50 -15.89 1.59
N ASN A 47 1.15 -14.90 0.77
CA ASN A 47 -0.23 -14.43 0.65
C ASN A 47 -0.87 -14.96 -0.64
N ASP A 48 -1.72 -15.98 -0.52
CA ASP A 48 -2.42 -16.61 -1.64
C ASP A 48 -3.43 -15.66 -2.32
N THR A 49 -4.00 -14.72 -1.54
CA THR A 49 -5.01 -13.77 -2.02
C THR A 49 -4.50 -12.33 -2.12
N VAL A 50 -5.10 -11.57 -3.04
CA VAL A 50 -4.88 -10.13 -3.24
C VAL A 50 -5.10 -9.34 -1.94
N MET A 51 -6.07 -9.74 -1.13
CA MET A 51 -6.39 -9.06 0.12
C MET A 51 -5.26 -9.18 1.16
N ASP A 52 -4.70 -10.38 1.29
CA ASP A 52 -3.61 -10.62 2.24
C ASP A 52 -2.33 -9.88 1.81
N LYS A 53 -2.04 -9.84 0.51
CA LYS A 53 -0.95 -9.01 -0.05
C LYS A 53 -1.14 -7.53 0.30
N ALA A 54 -2.35 -7.01 0.11
CA ALA A 54 -2.66 -5.62 0.42
C ALA A 54 -2.50 -5.30 1.91
N ARG A 55 -2.87 -6.25 2.77
CA ARG A 55 -2.75 -6.11 4.21
C ARG A 55 -1.29 -6.07 4.64
N ALA A 56 -0.47 -6.99 4.16
CA ALA A 56 0.94 -7.01 4.52
C ALA A 56 1.67 -5.75 4.01
N LEU A 57 1.33 -5.29 2.81
CA LEU A 57 1.95 -4.11 2.20
C LEU A 57 1.62 -2.83 2.99
N ILE A 58 0.36 -2.63 3.40
CA ILE A 58 -0.02 -1.44 4.18
C ILE A 58 0.50 -1.48 5.62
N ASP A 59 0.53 -2.66 6.26
CA ASP A 59 1.13 -2.82 7.60
C ASP A 59 2.63 -2.50 7.56
N LEU A 60 3.33 -2.94 6.51
CA LEU A 60 4.74 -2.65 6.29
C LEU A 60 4.97 -1.14 6.10
N VAL A 61 4.18 -0.49 5.23
CA VAL A 61 4.28 0.96 4.99
C VAL A 61 4.01 1.78 6.25
N ILE A 62 3.06 1.35 7.10
CA ILE A 62 2.79 1.99 8.40
C ILE A 62 3.97 1.78 9.37
N GLY A 63 4.53 0.57 9.42
CA GLY A 63 5.66 0.25 10.30
C GLY A 63 6.97 0.97 9.94
N ILE A 64 7.12 1.36 8.68
CA ILE A 64 8.26 2.11 8.17
C ILE A 64 8.22 3.58 8.61
N GLY A 65 7.03 4.19 8.58
CA GLY A 65 6.82 5.56 9.03
C GLY A 65 6.02 6.45 8.07
N PRO A 66 5.70 7.66 8.51
CA PRO A 66 4.73 8.54 7.83
C PRO A 66 5.21 9.05 6.47
N GLU A 67 6.52 9.08 6.22
CA GLU A 67 7.07 9.54 4.94
C GLU A 67 6.78 8.55 3.80
N SER A 68 6.91 7.24 4.08
CA SER A 68 6.53 6.18 3.15
C SER A 68 5.03 6.13 2.92
N CYS A 69 4.24 6.38 3.96
CA CYS A 69 2.78 6.51 3.86
C CYS A 69 2.39 7.62 2.86
N CYS A 70 3.06 8.77 2.91
CA CYS A 70 2.81 9.89 2.01
C CYS A 70 3.17 9.56 0.55
N LYS A 71 4.36 8.98 0.31
CA LYS A 71 4.78 8.52 -1.03
C LYS A 71 3.81 7.47 -1.59
N PHE A 72 3.38 6.53 -0.75
CA PHE A 72 2.43 5.48 -1.13
C PHE A 72 1.08 6.05 -1.59
N ILE A 73 0.49 6.98 -0.85
CA ILE A 73 -0.78 7.61 -1.22
C ILE A 73 -0.65 8.39 -2.54
N LYS A 74 0.48 9.07 -2.75
CA LYS A 74 0.75 9.82 -3.99
C LYS A 74 0.76 8.90 -5.20
N HIS A 75 1.50 7.79 -5.12
CA HIS A 75 1.53 6.80 -6.19
C HIS A 75 0.20 6.07 -6.38
N LEU A 76 -0.52 5.77 -5.30
CA LEU A 76 -1.87 5.23 -5.39
C LEU A 76 -2.79 6.16 -6.18
N CYS A 77 -2.62 7.47 -6.04
CA CYS A 77 -3.39 8.46 -6.79
C CYS A 77 -3.08 8.45 -8.30
N GLU A 78 -1.84 8.13 -8.67
CA GLU A 78 -1.41 8.02 -10.07
C GLU A 78 -1.84 6.68 -10.70
N GLU A 79 -1.66 5.58 -9.98
CA GLU A 79 -1.96 4.23 -10.46
C GLU A 79 -3.47 3.91 -10.41
N ASP A 80 -4.16 4.33 -9.35
CA ASP A 80 -5.57 4.02 -9.11
C ASP A 80 -6.30 5.23 -8.49
N PRO A 81 -6.57 6.28 -9.28
CA PRO A 81 -7.30 7.45 -8.82
C PRO A 81 -8.66 7.16 -8.15
N PRO A 82 -9.50 6.20 -8.61
CA PRO A 82 -10.77 5.90 -7.92
C PRO A 82 -10.56 5.22 -6.56
N LEU A 83 -9.52 4.42 -6.39
CA LEU A 83 -9.14 3.86 -5.10
C LEU A 83 -8.53 4.94 -4.19
N ALA A 84 -7.67 5.80 -4.73
CA ALA A 84 -7.11 6.92 -4.01
C ALA A 84 -8.19 7.88 -3.52
N SER A 85 -9.25 8.11 -4.30
CA SER A 85 -10.40 8.92 -3.87
C SER A 85 -11.16 8.32 -2.67
N LYS A 86 -11.15 6.99 -2.51
CA LYS A 86 -11.73 6.31 -1.33
C LYS A 86 -10.81 6.35 -0.10
N MET A 87 -9.50 6.47 -0.35
CA MET A 87 -8.43 6.46 0.66
C MET A 87 -8.08 7.85 1.18
N CYS A 88 -8.10 8.83 0.28
CA CYS A 88 -7.91 10.24 0.57
C CYS A 88 -9.26 10.79 1.02
N VAL A 89 -9.38 11.08 2.32
CA VAL A 89 -10.54 11.83 2.84
C VAL A 89 -10.65 13.16 2.08
N PRO A 90 -11.86 13.58 1.69
CA PRO A 90 -12.06 14.84 0.99
C PRO A 90 -11.65 16.02 1.88
N LYS A 91 -11.17 17.05 1.17
CA LYS A 91 -10.62 18.33 1.64
C LYS A 91 -11.39 18.99 2.79
#